data_AF-A0A261RNY2-F1
#
_entry.id   AF-A0A261RNY2-F1
#
_cell.length_a   1.000
_cell.length_b   1.000
_cell.length_c   1.000
_cell.angle_alpha   90.00
_cell.angle_beta   90.00
_cell.angle_gamma   90.00
#
_symmetry.space_group_name_H-M   'P 1'
#
loop_
_entity.id
_entity.type
_entity.pdbx_description
1 polymer ?
#
loop_
_entity_poly.entity_id
_entity_poly.type
_entity_poly.pdbx_seq_one_letter_code
_entity_poly.pdbx_strand_id
1 'polypeptide(L)'
;MAPTLPRKSAIPCFSIKRGCAKMLSEQQAAWTAPRHESPLAGIGHLLAEHGVPNGEFQVQGRPLVGFCIFRASPEDEALHARAASVLGIGLPLRPNTFTQGADIRAIWLGPDEWMLASAVRSARDMEDRLRHALGPGHYSVVDVTSGYTSVTLSGRKAPLVLSRGCPLDLSARAFAMGECAQSVLFKAPVIVCAGGCGIYDLIVRRSFAEYVMLMLLDAYKPIQQANLRY
;
A
#
# COMPACT_ATOMS: atom_id res chain seq x y z
N MET A 1 -67.02 52.24 34.86
CA MET A 1 -67.38 51.55 33.61
C MET A 1 -66.45 52.01 32.50
N ALA A 2 -65.45 51.19 32.17
CA ALA A 2 -64.78 51.10 30.87
C ALA A 2 -63.81 49.91 30.96
N PRO A 3 -64.00 48.84 30.16
CA PRO A 3 -63.27 47.59 30.33
C PRO A 3 -61.83 47.65 29.78
N THR A 4 -60.94 46.98 30.50
CA THR A 4 -59.54 46.72 30.17
C THR A 4 -59.42 45.93 28.85
N LEU A 5 -58.68 46.49 27.89
CA LEU A 5 -58.33 45.83 26.62
C LEU A 5 -57.34 44.68 26.87
N PRO A 6 -57.64 43.44 26.45
CA PRO A 6 -56.67 42.35 26.51
C PRO A 6 -55.59 42.50 25.42
N ARG A 7 -54.34 42.30 25.83
CA ARG A 7 -53.15 42.29 24.97
C ARG A 7 -53.31 41.29 23.82
N LYS A 8 -53.00 41.74 22.59
CA LYS A 8 -52.91 40.91 21.38
C LYS A 8 -51.94 39.75 21.61
N SER A 9 -52.45 38.52 21.56
CA SER A 9 -51.63 37.32 21.51
C SER A 9 -50.93 37.23 20.15
N ALA A 10 -49.63 36.97 20.18
CA ALA A 10 -48.86 36.67 18.98
C ALA A 10 -49.35 35.34 18.41
N ILE A 11 -49.81 35.36 17.15
CA ILE A 11 -50.17 34.16 16.39
C ILE A 11 -48.84 33.53 15.94
N PRO A 12 -48.49 32.30 16.37
CA PRO A 12 -47.34 31.60 15.83
C PRO A 12 -47.68 31.18 14.40
N CYS A 13 -46.91 31.67 13.43
CA CYS A 13 -46.97 31.20 12.06
C CYS A 13 -46.34 29.79 11.99
N PHE A 14 -47.16 28.75 12.13
CA PHE A 14 -46.78 27.38 11.81
C PHE A 14 -47.87 26.75 10.96
N SER A 15 -47.77 26.96 9.65
CA SER A 15 -48.51 26.18 8.65
C SER A 15 -47.54 25.26 7.90
N ILE A 16 -46.87 24.39 8.64
CA ILE A 16 -46.36 23.15 8.05
C ILE A 16 -47.28 22.06 8.56
N LYS A 17 -48.21 21.62 7.71
CA LYS A 17 -48.99 20.40 7.95
C LYS A 17 -47.98 19.28 8.16
N ARG A 18 -47.98 18.63 9.33
CA ARG A 18 -47.31 17.33 9.49
C ARG A 18 -48.05 16.32 8.62
N GLY A 19 -47.67 16.26 7.36
CA GLY A 19 -48.01 15.15 6.49
C GLY A 19 -47.44 13.87 7.12
N CYS A 20 -48.28 12.84 7.17
CA CYS A 20 -47.88 11.49 7.51
C CYS A 20 -46.58 11.15 6.77
N ALA A 21 -45.56 10.67 7.50
CA ALA A 21 -44.25 10.32 6.98
C ALA A 21 -44.38 9.21 5.92
N LYS A 22 -44.66 9.60 4.68
CA LYS A 22 -44.57 8.79 3.47
C LYS A 22 -43.74 9.56 2.46
N MET A 23 -42.47 9.77 2.81
CA MET A 23 -41.48 10.41 1.94
C MET A 23 -40.07 9.84 2.18
N LEU A 24 -39.99 8.54 2.44
CA LEU A 24 -38.74 7.76 2.50
C LEU A 24 -38.92 6.35 1.91
N SER A 25 -39.92 6.13 1.04
CA SER A 25 -40.16 4.80 0.45
C SER A 25 -39.64 4.62 -0.97
N GLU A 26 -38.89 5.57 -1.53
CA GLU A 26 -38.27 5.39 -2.85
C GLU A 26 -36.87 5.98 -2.86
N GLN A 27 -35.94 5.18 -3.39
CA GLN A 27 -34.48 5.38 -3.42
C GLN A 27 -33.74 5.10 -2.10
N GLN A 28 -33.95 3.92 -1.53
CA GLN A 28 -32.77 3.13 -1.15
C GLN A 28 -32.07 2.76 -2.46
N ALA A 29 -31.26 3.68 -3.01
CA ALA A 29 -30.21 3.26 -3.91
C ALA A 29 -29.43 2.21 -3.13
N ALA A 30 -29.46 0.96 -3.59
CA ALA A 30 -28.71 -0.11 -2.98
C ALA A 30 -27.25 0.35 -3.01
N TRP A 31 -26.75 0.84 -1.87
CA TRP A 31 -25.35 1.16 -1.70
C TRP A 31 -24.62 -0.14 -2.00
N THR A 32 -24.01 -0.19 -3.17
CA THR A 32 -23.22 -1.35 -3.54
C THR A 32 -22.12 -1.45 -2.50
N ALA A 33 -21.84 -2.67 -2.02
CA ALA A 33 -20.81 -2.86 -1.02
C ALA A 33 -19.51 -2.11 -1.42
N PRO A 34 -18.82 -1.44 -0.48
CA PRO A 34 -17.63 -0.67 -0.79
C PRO A 34 -16.66 -1.49 -1.64
N ARG A 35 -16.38 -1.03 -2.86
CA ARG A 35 -15.44 -1.72 -3.76
C ARG A 35 -14.03 -1.28 -3.40
N HIS A 36 -13.18 -2.23 -3.05
CA HIS A 36 -11.75 -1.97 -2.96
C HIS A 36 -11.18 -1.90 -4.37
N GLU A 37 -10.72 -0.71 -4.75
CA GLU A 37 -10.09 -0.49 -6.05
C GLU A 37 -8.59 -0.22 -5.88
N SER A 38 -7.81 -0.76 -6.82
CA SER A 38 -6.38 -0.48 -6.91
C SER A 38 -6.18 0.99 -7.30
N PRO A 39 -5.20 1.71 -6.72
CA PRO A 39 -4.87 3.05 -7.20
C PRO A 39 -4.31 3.08 -8.63
N LEU A 40 -4.06 1.91 -9.23
CA LEU A 40 -3.60 1.76 -10.61
C LEU A 40 -4.75 1.45 -11.58
N ALA A 41 -6.00 1.36 -11.11
CA ALA A 41 -7.14 0.96 -11.96
C ALA A 41 -7.33 1.89 -13.17
N GLY A 42 -7.15 3.21 -12.99
CA GLY A 42 -7.28 4.19 -14.08
C GLY A 42 -6.22 4.05 -15.18
N ILE A 43 -5.06 3.48 -14.87
CA ILE A 43 -3.92 3.33 -15.81
C ILE A 43 -3.61 1.87 -16.15
N GLY A 44 -4.48 0.93 -15.80
CA GLY A 44 -4.25 -0.51 -16.01
C GLY A 44 -3.98 -0.87 -17.48
N HIS A 45 -4.62 -0.17 -18.42
CA HIS A 45 -4.40 -0.35 -19.86
C HIS A 45 -2.96 0.02 -20.28
N LEU A 46 -2.41 1.13 -19.78
CA LEU A 46 -1.04 1.56 -20.07
C LEU A 46 0.00 0.56 -19.56
N LEU A 47 -0.25 -0.03 -18.38
CA LEU A 47 0.61 -1.06 -17.80
C LEU A 47 0.56 -2.35 -18.65
N ALA A 48 -0.63 -2.72 -19.14
CA ALA A 48 -0.81 -3.90 -19.99
C ALA A 48 -0.09 -3.76 -21.35
N GLU A 49 -0.11 -2.58 -21.96
CA GLU A 49 0.61 -2.29 -23.22
C GLU A 49 2.13 -2.52 -23.10
N HIS A 50 2.69 -2.26 -21.92
CA HIS A 50 4.12 -2.45 -21.62
C HIS A 50 4.41 -3.79 -20.94
N GLY A 51 3.41 -4.68 -20.79
CA GLY A 51 3.51 -5.99 -20.14
C GLY A 51 3.77 -7.16 -21.09
N VAL A 52 4.07 -6.92 -22.37
CA VAL A 52 4.15 -7.99 -23.38
C VAL A 52 5.42 -8.87 -23.18
N PRO A 53 5.34 -10.22 -23.27
CA PRO A 53 6.36 -11.17 -22.80
C PRO A 53 7.75 -11.13 -23.47
N ASN A 54 7.93 -10.40 -24.57
CA ASN A 54 9.27 -10.20 -25.16
C ASN A 54 10.11 -9.17 -24.37
N GLY A 55 9.53 -8.58 -23.31
CA GLY A 55 9.85 -7.27 -22.76
C GLY A 55 11.17 -7.16 -22.04
N GLU A 56 12.01 -6.27 -22.55
CA GLU A 56 13.22 -5.83 -21.86
C GLU A 56 12.92 -5.04 -20.57
N PHE A 57 11.69 -4.55 -20.42
CA PHE A 57 11.13 -3.91 -19.22
C PHE A 57 9.63 -4.19 -19.16
N GLN A 58 9.11 -4.54 -17.97
CA GLN A 58 7.69 -4.74 -17.71
C GLN A 58 7.33 -4.18 -16.33
N VAL A 59 6.07 -3.78 -16.19
CA VAL A 59 5.48 -3.31 -14.94
C VAL A 59 4.19 -4.06 -14.67
N GLN A 60 4.13 -4.81 -13.57
CA GLN A 60 2.94 -5.55 -13.16
C GLN A 60 2.42 -5.00 -11.84
N GLY A 61 1.17 -4.51 -11.85
CA GLY A 61 0.48 -4.15 -10.61
C GLY A 61 0.23 -5.38 -9.74
N ARG A 62 0.47 -5.28 -8.43
CA ARG A 62 0.09 -6.29 -7.44
C ARG A 62 -1.06 -5.76 -6.58
N PRO A 63 -2.31 -5.84 -7.08
CA PRO A 63 -3.46 -5.34 -6.33
C PRO A 63 -3.68 -6.16 -5.07
N LEU A 64 -4.29 -5.53 -4.06
CA LEU A 64 -4.81 -6.20 -2.85
C LEU A 64 -3.77 -6.88 -1.95
N VAL A 65 -2.51 -6.43 -1.99
CA VAL A 65 -1.52 -6.82 -0.98
C VAL A 65 -1.87 -6.15 0.35
N GLY A 66 -2.02 -6.95 1.40
CA GLY A 66 -2.15 -6.49 2.78
C GLY A 66 -0.80 -6.05 3.34
N PHE A 67 -0.78 -4.91 4.02
CA PHE A 67 0.42 -4.37 4.65
C PHE A 67 0.19 -4.11 6.14
N CYS A 68 1.11 -4.56 6.98
CA CYS A 68 1.18 -4.17 8.40
C CYS A 68 2.54 -3.56 8.71
N ILE A 69 2.56 -2.48 9.50
CA ILE A 69 3.79 -2.06 10.19
C ILE A 69 3.86 -2.83 11.51
N PHE A 70 4.94 -3.57 11.70
CA PHE A 70 5.26 -4.28 12.92
C PHE A 70 6.47 -3.62 13.59
N ARG A 71 6.33 -3.25 14.86
CA ARG A 71 7.42 -2.68 15.67
C ARG A 71 7.60 -3.48 16.94
N ALA A 72 8.85 -3.81 17.27
CA ALA A 72 9.23 -4.55 18.46
C ALA A 72 10.70 -4.27 18.79
N SER A 73 11.09 -4.42 20.05
CA SER A 73 12.49 -4.26 20.45
C SER A 73 13.39 -5.27 19.73
N PRO A 74 14.52 -4.86 19.15
CA PRO A 74 15.46 -5.79 18.51
C PRO A 74 16.08 -6.79 19.50
N GLU A 75 16.06 -6.47 20.79
CA GLU A 75 16.67 -7.26 21.86
C GLU A 75 15.73 -8.35 22.42
N ASP A 76 14.43 -8.32 22.07
CA ASP A 76 13.45 -9.30 22.56
C ASP A 76 13.40 -10.54 21.66
N GLU A 77 14.40 -11.41 21.81
CA GLU A 77 14.52 -12.66 21.06
C GLU A 77 13.29 -13.56 21.24
N ALA A 78 12.69 -13.58 22.42
CA ALA A 78 11.52 -14.41 22.72
C ALA A 78 10.29 -13.92 21.95
N LEU A 79 10.10 -12.60 21.87
CA LEU A 79 9.05 -11.99 21.05
C LEU A 79 9.29 -12.24 19.57
N HIS A 80 10.53 -12.10 19.08
CA HIS A 80 10.88 -12.43 17.70
C HIS A 80 10.59 -13.89 17.35
N ALA A 81 10.89 -14.83 18.25
CA ALA A 81 10.58 -16.25 18.05
C ALA A 81 9.07 -16.51 17.97
N ARG A 82 8.27 -15.87 18.83
CA ARG A 82 6.79 -15.94 18.77
C ARG A 82 6.23 -15.29 17.52
N ALA A 83 6.78 -14.15 17.08
CA ALA A 83 6.38 -13.52 15.83
C ALA A 83 6.71 -14.43 14.64
N ALA A 84 7.90 -15.04 14.64
CA ALA A 84 8.33 -15.93 13.57
C ALA A 84 7.45 -17.17 13.43
N SER A 85 6.95 -17.75 14.54
CA SER A 85 6.04 -18.89 14.50
C SER A 85 4.68 -18.55 13.88
N VAL A 86 4.20 -17.31 14.06
CA VAL A 86 2.95 -16.82 13.44
C VAL A 86 3.14 -16.49 11.95
N LEU A 87 4.26 -15.86 11.62
CA LEU A 87 4.56 -15.38 10.28
C LEU A 87 5.06 -16.51 9.36
N GLY A 88 5.58 -17.60 9.94
CA GLY A 88 6.25 -18.68 9.20
C GLY A 88 7.63 -18.29 8.67
N ILE A 89 8.14 -17.11 9.06
CA ILE A 89 9.44 -16.57 8.67
C ILE A 89 10.07 -15.79 9.82
N GLY A 90 11.41 -15.79 9.87
CA GLY A 90 12.15 -14.90 10.77
C GLY A 90 12.11 -13.44 10.31
N LEU A 91 12.03 -12.52 11.27
CA LEU A 91 12.21 -11.10 11.00
C LEU A 91 13.67 -10.82 10.62
N PRO A 92 13.94 -10.09 9.52
CA PRO A 92 15.30 -9.75 9.14
C PRO A 92 15.90 -8.80 10.18
N LEU A 93 17.05 -9.17 10.77
CA LEU A 93 17.78 -8.31 11.72
C LEU A 93 18.94 -7.56 11.06
N ARG A 94 19.39 -8.01 9.88
CA ARG A 94 20.40 -7.30 9.10
C ARG A 94 19.73 -6.07 8.44
N PRO A 95 20.28 -4.86 8.59
CA PRO A 95 19.74 -3.69 7.92
C PRO A 95 19.59 -3.89 6.41
N ASN A 96 18.56 -3.27 5.84
CA ASN A 96 18.30 -3.28 4.41
C ASN A 96 18.14 -4.68 3.79
N THR A 97 17.53 -5.61 4.54
CA THR A 97 17.19 -6.96 4.03
C THR A 97 15.73 -7.30 4.25
N PHE A 98 15.22 -8.23 3.46
CA PHE A 98 13.88 -8.79 3.66
C PHE A 98 13.93 -10.32 3.71
N THR A 99 12.99 -10.90 4.45
CA THR A 99 12.74 -12.35 4.45
C THR A 99 11.46 -12.63 3.69
N GLN A 100 11.48 -13.62 2.79
CA GLN A 100 10.31 -14.06 2.02
C GLN A 100 9.93 -15.49 2.41
N GLY A 101 8.68 -15.67 2.83
CA GLY A 101 8.06 -16.99 3.05
C GLY A 101 7.11 -17.35 1.92
N ALA A 102 6.27 -18.37 2.13
CA ALA A 102 5.24 -18.73 1.15
C ALA A 102 4.18 -17.62 0.98
N ASP A 103 3.66 -17.11 2.10
CA ASP A 103 2.53 -16.17 2.10
C ASP A 103 2.92 -14.73 2.49
N ILE A 104 3.94 -14.60 3.35
CA ILE A 104 4.31 -13.35 3.99
C ILE A 104 5.74 -12.98 3.61
N ARG A 105 5.96 -11.68 3.42
CA ARG A 105 7.28 -11.06 3.37
C ARG A 105 7.44 -10.12 4.56
N ALA A 106 8.59 -10.17 5.22
CA ALA A 106 8.99 -9.21 6.25
C ALA A 106 10.13 -8.34 5.70
N ILE A 107 9.90 -7.03 5.61
CA ILE A 107 10.79 -6.06 4.98
C ILE A 107 11.36 -5.17 6.08
N TRP A 108 12.68 -5.08 6.19
CA TRP A 108 13.33 -4.22 7.18
C TRP A 108 13.11 -2.74 6.85
N LEU A 109 12.62 -1.97 7.82
CA LEU A 109 12.49 -0.51 7.71
C LEU A 109 13.40 0.24 8.70
N GLY A 110 13.67 -0.37 9.86
CA GLY A 110 14.52 0.17 10.90
C GLY A 110 14.91 -0.89 11.93
N PRO A 111 15.77 -0.56 12.90
CA PRO A 111 16.22 -1.50 13.93
C PRO A 111 15.10 -2.17 14.72
N ASP A 112 13.97 -1.48 14.91
CA ASP A 112 12.79 -1.91 15.66
C ASP A 112 11.51 -1.90 14.80
N GLU A 113 11.64 -1.90 13.47
CA GLU A 113 10.51 -1.67 12.55
C GLU A 113 10.60 -2.50 11.26
N TRP A 114 9.50 -3.18 10.95
CA TRP A 114 9.33 -4.01 9.75
C TRP A 114 7.99 -3.74 9.07
N MET A 115 7.97 -3.81 7.74
CA MET A 115 6.73 -3.91 6.97
C MET A 115 6.47 -5.38 6.64
N LEU A 116 5.34 -5.89 7.09
CA LEU A 116 4.81 -7.19 6.72
C LEU A 116 3.91 -7.02 5.49
N ALA A 117 4.14 -7.81 4.45
CA ALA A 117 3.38 -7.76 3.21
C ALA A 117 2.88 -9.16 2.83
N SER A 118 1.63 -9.27 2.41
CA SER A 118 1.03 -10.55 2.01
C SER A 118 -0.11 -10.36 1.01
N ALA A 119 -0.12 -11.18 -0.05
CA ALA A 119 -1.22 -11.23 -1.02
C ALA A 119 -2.29 -12.29 -0.68
N VAL A 120 -1.99 -13.19 0.26
CA VAL A 120 -2.85 -14.34 0.62
C VAL A 120 -3.58 -14.07 1.94
N ARG A 121 -2.82 -13.63 2.94
CA ARG A 121 -3.29 -13.24 4.26
C ARG A 121 -3.64 -11.75 4.30
N SER A 122 -4.82 -11.41 4.79
CA SER A 122 -5.22 -10.02 5.01
C SER A 122 -4.41 -9.39 6.14
N ALA A 123 -4.25 -8.06 6.11
CA ALA A 123 -3.57 -7.34 7.18
C ALA A 123 -4.27 -7.50 8.53
N ARG A 124 -5.61 -7.54 8.55
CA ARG A 124 -6.38 -7.82 9.75
C ARG A 124 -6.07 -9.19 10.34
N ASP A 125 -6.03 -10.25 9.53
CA ASP A 125 -5.68 -11.60 10.02
C ASP A 125 -4.22 -11.66 10.51
N MET A 126 -3.29 -10.97 9.84
CA MET A 126 -1.91 -10.82 10.34
C MET A 126 -1.87 -10.13 11.71
N GLU A 127 -2.58 -9.02 11.86
CA GLU A 127 -2.66 -8.25 13.09
C GLU A 127 -3.25 -9.08 14.24
N ASP A 128 -4.41 -9.71 14.02
CA ASP A 128 -5.11 -10.50 15.04
C ASP A 128 -4.25 -11.68 15.52
N ARG A 129 -3.58 -12.39 14.60
CA ARG A 129 -2.69 -13.51 14.95
C ARG A 129 -1.46 -13.07 15.73
N LEU A 130 -0.83 -11.97 15.31
CA LEU A 130 0.33 -11.43 16.03
C LEU A 130 -0.07 -10.97 17.43
N ARG A 131 -1.17 -10.22 17.57
CA ARG A 131 -1.66 -9.78 18.88
C ARG A 131 -1.98 -10.96 19.79
N HIS A 132 -2.61 -11.99 19.25
CA HIS A 132 -2.94 -13.19 20.02
C HIS A 132 -1.68 -13.93 20.51
N ALA A 133 -0.71 -14.17 19.63
CA ALA A 133 0.48 -14.94 19.97
C ALA A 133 1.47 -14.16 20.85
N LEU A 134 1.57 -12.85 20.68
CA LEU A 134 2.49 -12.01 21.44
C LEU A 134 1.93 -11.62 22.82
N GLY A 135 0.60 -11.62 22.99
CA GLY A 135 -0.06 -11.23 24.22
C GLY A 135 0.14 -9.75 24.56
N PRO A 136 -0.07 -9.33 25.82
CA PRO A 136 0.31 -8.00 26.28
C PRO A 136 1.84 -7.83 26.28
N GLY A 137 2.34 -6.70 25.78
CA GLY A 137 3.78 -6.45 25.72
C GLY A 137 4.12 -5.13 25.03
N HIS A 138 5.42 -4.88 24.85
CA HIS A 138 5.93 -3.69 24.18
C HIS A 138 6.19 -3.94 22.70
N TYR A 139 5.11 -3.89 21.90
CA TYR A 139 5.16 -3.97 20.45
C TYR A 139 4.00 -3.18 19.84
N SER A 140 4.06 -2.93 18.54
CA SER A 140 2.97 -2.37 17.76
C SER A 140 2.78 -3.18 16.48
N VAL A 141 1.52 -3.42 16.11
CA VAL A 141 1.15 -3.99 14.82
C VAL A 141 -0.03 -3.18 14.29
N VAL A 142 0.09 -2.62 13.10
CA VAL A 142 -0.90 -1.71 12.54
C VAL A 142 -1.13 -2.02 11.06
N ASP A 143 -2.37 -2.30 10.69
CA ASP A 143 -2.79 -2.34 9.28
C ASP A 143 -2.59 -0.98 8.60
N VAL A 144 -1.75 -0.97 7.56
CA VAL A 144 -1.48 0.18 6.69
C VAL A 144 -1.81 -0.11 5.22
N THR A 145 -2.60 -1.15 4.95
CA THR A 145 -2.95 -1.65 3.61
C THR A 145 -3.45 -0.54 2.70
N SER A 146 -4.35 0.31 3.20
CA SER A 146 -4.95 1.40 2.42
C SER A 146 -3.99 2.55 2.10
N GLY A 147 -2.82 2.60 2.74
CA GLY A 147 -1.81 3.64 2.54
C GLY A 147 -0.81 3.31 1.43
N TYR A 148 -0.70 2.05 1.03
CA TYR A 148 0.32 1.57 0.10
C TYR A 148 -0.27 0.77 -1.06
N THR A 149 0.54 0.63 -2.11
CA THR A 149 0.34 -0.34 -3.18
C THR A 149 1.68 -0.91 -3.58
N SER A 150 1.68 -2.06 -4.23
CA SER A 150 2.90 -2.66 -4.75
C SER A 150 2.83 -2.95 -6.24
N VAL A 151 3.98 -2.85 -6.90
CA VAL A 151 4.18 -3.23 -8.29
C VAL A 151 5.46 -4.06 -8.41
N THR A 152 5.49 -4.98 -9.35
CA THR A 152 6.70 -5.71 -9.73
C THR A 152 7.21 -5.13 -11.04
N LEU A 153 8.47 -4.72 -11.04
CA LEU A 153 9.25 -4.42 -12.25
C LEU A 153 10.07 -5.64 -12.61
N SER A 154 10.13 -5.97 -13.89
CA SER A 154 10.96 -7.05 -14.40
C SER A 154 11.60 -6.68 -15.74
N GLY A 155 12.65 -7.40 -16.12
CA GLY A 155 13.34 -7.25 -17.39
C GLY A 155 14.73 -6.63 -17.25
N ARG A 156 15.58 -6.91 -18.24
CA ARG A 156 17.00 -6.53 -18.26
C ARG A 156 17.24 -5.01 -18.21
N LYS A 157 16.26 -4.20 -18.62
CA LYS A 157 16.30 -2.73 -18.59
C LYS A 157 15.69 -2.13 -17.33
N ALA A 158 15.08 -2.92 -16.43
CA ALA A 158 14.51 -2.40 -15.19
C ALA A 158 15.51 -1.60 -14.33
N PRO A 159 16.77 -2.05 -14.14
CA PRO A 159 17.76 -1.25 -13.42
C PRO A 159 18.04 0.11 -14.08
N LEU A 160 18.10 0.16 -15.41
CA LEU A 160 18.35 1.38 -16.19
C LEU A 160 17.18 2.38 -16.09
N VAL A 161 15.95 1.87 -16.11
CA VAL A 161 14.75 2.70 -15.93
C VAL A 161 14.73 3.27 -14.51
N LEU A 162 14.99 2.45 -13.50
CA LEU A 162 15.01 2.89 -12.10
C LEU A 162 16.13 3.91 -11.84
N SER A 163 17.32 3.74 -12.41
CA SER A 163 18.44 4.67 -12.22
C SER A 163 18.18 6.07 -12.79
N ARG A 164 17.13 6.27 -13.61
CA ARG A 164 16.73 7.61 -14.08
C ARG A 164 16.04 8.44 -13.00
N GLY A 165 15.47 7.80 -11.98
CA GLY A 165 14.65 8.47 -10.97
C GLY A 165 15.00 8.10 -9.53
N CYS A 166 15.79 7.05 -9.32
CA CYS A 166 16.21 6.55 -8.01
C CYS A 166 17.71 6.77 -7.80
N PRO A 167 18.14 7.36 -6.66
CA PRO A 167 19.55 7.59 -6.37
C PRO A 167 20.30 6.32 -5.93
N LEU A 168 19.60 5.21 -5.67
CA LEU A 168 20.25 3.95 -5.28
C LEU A 168 21.00 3.34 -6.45
N ASP A 169 22.18 2.77 -6.18
CA ASP A 169 22.83 1.84 -7.10
C ASP A 169 22.08 0.52 -7.07
N LEU A 170 21.26 0.29 -8.10
CA LEU A 170 20.42 -0.90 -8.23
C LEU A 170 21.10 -2.00 -9.06
N SER A 171 22.40 -1.87 -9.34
CA SER A 171 23.16 -2.93 -10.00
C SER A 171 23.17 -4.19 -9.14
N ALA A 172 23.21 -5.37 -9.78
CA ALA A 172 23.23 -6.64 -9.06
C ALA A 172 24.45 -6.82 -8.12
N ARG A 173 25.49 -5.98 -8.29
CA ARG A 173 26.67 -5.96 -7.40
C ARG A 173 26.39 -5.19 -6.10
N ALA A 174 25.65 -4.10 -6.16
CA ALA A 174 25.39 -3.22 -5.02
C ALA A 174 24.06 -3.50 -4.32
N PHE A 175 23.09 -4.08 -5.05
CA PHE A 175 21.74 -4.35 -4.56
C PHE A 175 21.33 -5.78 -4.94
N ALA A 176 21.72 -6.72 -4.10
CA ALA A 176 21.58 -8.16 -4.32
C ALA A 176 20.16 -8.66 -3.99
N MET A 177 19.82 -9.85 -4.49
CA MET A 177 18.56 -10.51 -4.12
C MET A 177 18.44 -10.64 -2.59
N GLY A 178 17.25 -10.34 -2.06
CA GLY A 178 16.99 -10.33 -0.61
C GLY A 178 17.30 -8.99 0.07
N GLU A 179 17.85 -8.01 -0.66
CA GLU A 179 18.06 -6.66 -0.14
C GLU A 179 16.84 -5.77 -0.40
N CYS A 180 16.59 -4.86 0.54
CA CYS A 180 15.57 -3.83 0.42
C CYS A 180 16.10 -2.49 0.89
N ALA A 181 15.56 -1.39 0.36
CA ALA A 181 15.93 -0.06 0.82
C ALA A 181 14.76 0.91 0.69
N GLN A 182 14.69 1.86 1.61
CA GLN A 182 13.84 3.04 1.52
C GLN A 182 14.59 4.11 0.72
N SER A 183 13.93 4.70 -0.28
CA SER A 183 14.51 5.73 -1.13
C SER A 183 13.42 6.63 -1.72
N VAL A 184 13.79 7.39 -2.74
CA VAL A 184 12.89 8.18 -3.57
C VAL A 184 13.01 7.72 -5.02
N LEU A 185 11.88 7.68 -5.72
CA LEU A 185 11.80 7.41 -7.15
C LEU A 185 11.01 8.56 -7.78
N PHE A 186 11.68 9.35 -8.62
CA PHE A 186 11.12 10.60 -9.17
C PHE A 186 10.57 11.51 -8.05
N LYS A 187 11.33 11.65 -6.95
CA LYS A 187 10.95 12.44 -5.75
C LYS A 187 9.77 11.88 -4.93
N ALA A 188 9.17 10.76 -5.31
CA ALA A 188 8.16 10.07 -4.51
C ALA A 188 8.82 9.00 -3.61
N PRO A 189 8.45 8.91 -2.31
CA PRO A 189 8.97 7.86 -1.43
C PRO A 189 8.63 6.46 -1.94
N VAL A 190 9.63 5.56 -1.91
CA VAL A 190 9.49 4.17 -2.35
C VAL A 190 10.29 3.24 -1.44
N ILE A 191 9.76 2.04 -1.21
CA ILE A 191 10.53 0.91 -0.71
C ILE A 191 10.83 0.01 -1.90
N VAL A 192 12.09 -0.27 -2.17
CA VAL A 192 12.55 -1.15 -3.24
C VAL A 192 12.98 -2.47 -2.62
N CYS A 193 12.51 -3.60 -3.14
CA CYS A 193 12.97 -4.94 -2.76
C CYS A 193 13.54 -5.66 -3.98
N ALA A 194 14.78 -6.13 -3.91
CA ALA A 194 15.41 -6.88 -4.99
C ALA A 194 14.99 -8.36 -5.00
N GLY A 195 14.26 -8.75 -6.04
CA GLY A 195 13.91 -10.15 -6.31
C GLY A 195 15.00 -10.94 -7.04
N GLY A 196 16.08 -10.28 -7.46
CA GLY A 196 17.15 -10.87 -8.27
C GLY A 196 16.83 -10.85 -9.77
N CYS A 197 17.83 -11.09 -10.62
CA CYS A 197 17.67 -11.23 -12.08
C CYS A 197 16.90 -10.07 -12.77
N GLY A 198 17.05 -8.84 -12.29
CA GLY A 198 16.34 -7.66 -12.83
C GLY A 198 14.89 -7.54 -12.38
N ILE A 199 14.49 -8.25 -11.32
CA ILE A 199 13.18 -8.15 -10.70
C ILE A 199 13.26 -7.25 -9.47
N TYR A 200 12.39 -6.26 -9.40
CA TYR A 200 12.28 -5.33 -8.28
C TYR A 200 10.81 -5.18 -7.89
N ASP A 201 10.49 -5.43 -6.63
CA ASP A 201 9.19 -5.04 -6.09
C ASP A 201 9.29 -3.64 -5.52
N LEU A 202 8.41 -2.75 -5.97
CA LEU A 202 8.27 -1.40 -5.46
C LEU A 202 7.02 -1.31 -4.60
N ILE A 203 7.17 -0.78 -3.39
CA ILE A 203 6.04 -0.41 -2.52
C ILE A 203 6.01 1.11 -2.45
N VAL A 204 4.91 1.68 -2.89
CA VAL A 204 4.72 3.14 -2.99
C VAL A 204 3.46 3.54 -2.25
N ARG A 205 3.45 4.77 -1.74
CA ARG A 205 2.25 5.35 -1.14
C ARG A 205 1.16 5.43 -2.21
N ARG A 206 -0.07 5.04 -1.84
CA ARG A 206 -1.24 5.01 -2.75
C ARG A 206 -1.40 6.30 -3.55
N SER A 207 -1.22 7.47 -2.93
CA SER A 207 -1.39 8.77 -3.58
C SER A 207 -0.36 9.08 -4.67
N PHE A 208 0.80 8.42 -4.65
CA PHE A 208 1.87 8.59 -5.65
C PHE A 208 1.89 7.46 -6.68
N ALA A 209 1.03 6.45 -6.56
CA ALA A 209 1.10 5.24 -7.37
C ALA A 209 1.03 5.53 -8.88
N GLU A 210 0.00 6.27 -9.30
CA GLU A 210 -0.19 6.65 -10.71
C GLU A 210 0.98 7.49 -11.22
N TYR A 211 1.39 8.51 -10.45
CA TYR A 211 2.54 9.35 -10.78
C TYR A 211 3.81 8.54 -11.04
N VAL A 212 4.17 7.65 -10.11
CA VAL A 212 5.39 6.83 -10.25
C VAL A 212 5.31 5.94 -11.48
N MET A 213 4.15 5.35 -11.77
CA MET A 213 3.98 4.49 -12.95
C MET A 213 4.13 5.28 -14.25
N LEU A 214 3.50 6.45 -14.36
CA LEU A 214 3.62 7.31 -15.54
C LEU A 214 5.07 7.74 -15.76
N MET A 215 5.80 8.08 -14.69
CA MET A 215 7.22 8.43 -14.78
C MET A 215 8.11 7.26 -15.17
N LEU A 216 7.83 6.04 -14.71
CA LEU A 216 8.54 4.83 -15.12
C LEU A 216 8.35 4.55 -16.62
N LEU A 217 7.11 4.64 -17.10
CA LEU A 217 6.80 4.47 -18.52
C LEU A 217 7.49 5.55 -19.36
N ASP A 218 7.47 6.80 -18.89
CA ASP A 218 8.15 7.90 -19.57
C ASP A 218 9.68 7.71 -19.63
N ALA A 219 10.28 7.28 -18.52
CA ALA A 219 11.71 6.98 -18.45
C ALA A 219 12.13 5.81 -19.36
N TYR A 220 11.21 4.87 -19.62
CA TYR A 220 11.47 3.73 -20.50
C TYR A 220 11.50 4.11 -21.99
N LYS A 221 10.65 5.04 -22.45
CA LYS A 221 10.55 5.46 -23.86
C LYS A 221 11.91 5.72 -24.55
N PRO A 222 12.81 6.58 -24.02
CA PRO A 222 14.10 6.82 -24.68
C PRO A 222 15.04 5.61 -24.63
N ILE A 223 14.94 4.76 -23.59
CA ILE A 223 15.76 3.55 -23.46
C ILE A 223 15.35 2.51 -24.51
N GLN A 224 14.05 2.42 -24.79
CA GLN A 224 13.51 1.58 -25.84
C GLN A 224 14.01 2.04 -27.23
N GLN A 225 13.93 3.35 -27.49
CA GLN A 225 14.32 3.95 -28.78
C GLN A 225 15.83 3.85 -29.06
N ALA A 226 16.67 4.06 -28.04
CA ALA A 226 18.12 4.06 -28.19
C ALA A 226 18.77 2.65 -28.10
N ASN A 227 17.97 1.60 -27.89
CA ASN A 227 18.43 0.22 -27.67
C ASN A 227 19.59 0.10 -26.65
N LEU A 228 19.55 0.93 -25.61
CA LEU A 228 20.62 1.01 -24.61
C LEU A 228 20.68 -0.29 -23.81
N ARG A 229 21.89 -0.81 -23.60
CA ARG A 229 22.15 -1.95 -22.72
C ARG A 229 22.58 -1.41 -21.35
N TYR A 230 22.06 -2.03 -20.28
CA TYR A 230 22.48 -1.79 -18.90
C TYR A 230 23.76 -2.57 -18.59
#